data_AF-A0A2V6CET7-F1
#
_entry.id   AF-A0A2V6CET7-F1
#
_cell.length_a   1.000
_cell.length_b   1.000
_cell.length_c   1.000
_cell.angle_alpha   90.00
_cell.angle_beta   90.00
_cell.angle_gamma   90.00
#
_symmetry.space_group_name_H-M   'P 1'
#
loop_
_entity.id
_entity.type
_entity.pdbx_description
1 polymer ?
#
loop_
_entity_poly.entity_id
_entity_poly.type
_entity_poly.pdbx_seq_one_letter_code
_entity_poly.pdbx_strand_id
1 'polypeptide(L)'
;MLVLAQSVVQAQPVLPATASALKFRVLALAESGGHHVEFTKAATPWLTKCGNENGFEVDYITNTTAITDAFLARYQLVLQLDFVPYGWKPEAMAAFKAYIEEGRGGWVGLHHATLLGDFDGYPMWPWFSDFMGSIKFKNYIPKFSSGTVRVEDKAHPCMKDVPESFIISREEWYTYDRSPRANVHVLASVDESTYSDSSAVRMGDHPVIWTNERMAARNVYIFMGHGPWLFEDKAFTTLFRNAILWAAKKFGYDGVEIDGKRPHGNPLDWPKARCQELQRLAVGDGIEIHGVAANNDFSNPVPEVRETQICFVRELIRMTADLGAKHLRVFLAWWGITRHPKLATYDIAEGYWPIVHGKFSEEEIWGWCRESLIECARYAGEMGVTLALQNHKPIIKDHHDVLRMVREVSSPHLQVCLDAPLMPDKSAAAMRDAALAVGSMQVMSHFGGEFERNADGNITGVDRIDGVVTGETNQYYRDFARAMHEIGYNGYISYELCHQLPVV
;
A
#
# COMPACT_ATOMS: atom_id res chain seq x y z
N MET A 1 -39.33 1.12 -38.07
CA MET A 1 -39.31 2.59 -38.20
C MET A 1 -37.86 3.03 -38.03
N LEU A 2 -37.10 3.13 -39.12
CA LEU A 2 -35.71 3.60 -39.08
C LEU A 2 -35.73 5.14 -39.13
N VAL A 3 -35.13 5.79 -38.15
CA VAL A 3 -34.81 7.22 -38.22
C VAL A 3 -33.30 7.34 -38.33
N LEU A 4 -32.83 7.75 -39.51
CA LEU A 4 -31.44 8.14 -39.76
C LEU A 4 -31.31 9.64 -39.45
N ALA A 5 -30.48 9.99 -38.48
CA ALA A 5 -30.03 11.35 -38.25
C ALA A 5 -28.52 11.41 -38.48
N GLN A 6 -28.09 12.18 -39.48
CA GLN A 6 -26.69 12.54 -39.68
C GLN A 6 -26.31 13.63 -38.68
N SER A 7 -25.29 13.39 -37.85
CA SER A 7 -24.64 14.43 -37.06
C SER A 7 -23.36 14.89 -37.77
N VAL A 8 -23.22 16.21 -37.91
CA VAL A 8 -22.02 16.86 -38.43
C VAL A 8 -21.02 16.97 -37.28
N VAL A 9 -19.87 16.30 -37.40
CA VAL A 9 -18.76 16.41 -36.43
C VAL A 9 -18.00 17.70 -36.73
N GLN A 10 -18.16 18.72 -35.89
CA GLN A 10 -17.19 19.82 -35.80
C GLN A 10 -16.07 19.39 -34.85
N ALA A 11 -14.83 19.36 -35.35
CA ALA A 11 -13.65 19.17 -34.53
C ALA A 11 -13.48 20.36 -33.57
N GLN A 12 -13.56 20.12 -32.26
CA GLN A 12 -13.15 21.09 -31.26
C GLN A 12 -11.62 21.15 -31.16
N PRO A 13 -11.03 22.33 -30.90
CA PRO A 13 -9.59 22.44 -30.73
C PRO A 13 -9.17 21.71 -29.44
N VAL A 14 -8.19 20.82 -29.56
CA VAL A 14 -7.52 20.18 -28.43
C VAL A 14 -6.71 21.25 -27.70
N LEU A 15 -7.18 21.68 -26.53
CA LEU A 15 -6.34 22.45 -25.62
C LEU A 15 -5.29 21.51 -25.01
N PRO A 16 -4.02 21.92 -24.88
CA PRO A 16 -3.02 21.10 -24.22
C PRO A 16 -3.37 21.01 -22.73
N ALA A 17 -3.67 19.80 -22.25
CA ALA A 17 -3.78 19.53 -20.84
C ALA A 17 -2.37 19.42 -20.23
N THR A 18 -1.85 20.51 -19.70
CA THR A 18 -0.81 20.43 -18.66
C THR A 18 -1.47 20.70 -17.31
N ALA A 19 -2.25 19.74 -16.85
CA ALA A 19 -2.64 19.67 -15.45
C ALA A 19 -1.45 19.12 -14.68
N SER A 20 -0.78 19.97 -13.89
CA SER A 20 0.25 19.54 -12.94
C SER A 20 -0.33 18.44 -12.06
N ALA A 21 0.32 17.27 -12.00
CA ALA A 21 -0.02 16.23 -11.05
C ALA A 21 -0.04 16.82 -9.62
N LEU A 22 -1.08 16.53 -8.84
CA LEU A 22 -1.13 16.90 -7.42
C LEU A 22 -0.03 16.12 -6.71
N LYS A 23 0.85 16.85 -6.02
CA LYS A 23 2.02 16.32 -5.30
C LYS A 23 1.74 16.33 -3.80
N PHE A 24 2.13 15.28 -3.08
CA PHE A 24 2.06 15.31 -1.61
C PHE A 24 3.10 16.29 -1.07
N ARG A 25 2.88 16.82 0.14
CA ARG A 25 3.73 17.88 0.69
C ARG A 25 4.60 17.36 1.82
N VAL A 26 5.90 17.64 1.71
CA VAL A 26 6.93 17.37 2.70
C VAL A 26 7.30 18.68 3.39
N LEU A 27 7.34 18.68 4.72
CA LEU A 27 7.95 19.74 5.49
C LEU A 27 9.39 19.35 5.82
N ALA A 28 10.38 20.05 5.25
CA ALA A 28 11.77 19.88 5.63
C ALA A 28 12.17 20.85 6.74
N LEU A 29 12.54 20.32 7.90
CA LEU A 29 13.24 21.06 8.96
C LEU A 29 14.72 21.06 8.59
N ALA A 30 15.17 22.15 7.97
CA ALA A 30 16.52 22.29 7.46
C ALA A 30 17.43 22.92 8.52
N GLU A 31 18.52 22.23 8.86
CA GLU A 31 19.58 22.81 9.68
C GLU A 31 20.15 24.06 8.98
N SER A 32 20.28 25.14 9.74
CA SER A 32 20.64 26.46 9.17
C SER A 32 21.99 26.99 9.64
N GLY A 33 22.64 26.27 10.56
CA GLY A 33 23.94 26.61 11.09
C GLY A 33 24.89 25.41 11.16
N GLY A 34 26.17 25.70 11.42
CA GLY A 34 27.16 24.65 11.70
C GLY A 34 27.63 23.88 10.47
N HIS A 35 28.04 22.63 10.70
CA HIS A 35 28.76 21.82 9.72
C HIS A 35 27.86 21.09 8.71
N HIS A 36 26.54 21.14 8.89
CA HIS A 36 25.53 20.42 8.11
C HIS A 36 24.89 21.28 7.01
N VAL A 37 25.17 22.58 7.01
CA VAL A 37 24.65 23.53 6.00
C VAL A 37 24.97 23.08 4.57
N GLU A 38 26.15 22.50 4.32
CA GLU A 38 26.52 22.00 2.99
C GLU A 38 25.73 20.75 2.60
N PHE A 39 25.39 19.87 3.55
CA PHE A 39 24.48 18.75 3.29
C PHE A 39 23.09 19.27 2.93
N THR A 40 22.52 20.19 3.72
CA THR A 40 21.21 20.79 3.46
C THR A 40 21.16 21.46 2.08
N LYS A 41 22.21 22.22 1.71
CA LYS A 41 22.33 22.85 0.39
C LYS A 41 22.36 21.84 -0.76
N ALA A 42 23.04 20.70 -0.58
CA ALA A 42 23.08 19.63 -1.59
C ALA A 42 21.75 18.84 -1.63
N ALA A 43 21.07 18.70 -0.50
CA ALA A 43 19.79 18.04 -0.40
C ALA A 43 18.69 18.78 -1.17
N THR A 44 18.67 20.11 -1.16
CA THR A 44 17.63 20.90 -1.83
C THR A 44 17.45 20.55 -3.32
N PRO A 45 18.47 20.67 -4.21
CA PRO A 45 18.31 20.33 -5.62
C PRO A 45 18.02 18.83 -5.84
N TRP A 46 18.57 17.95 -4.99
CA TRP A 46 18.27 16.52 -5.06
C TRP A 46 16.81 16.23 -4.72
N LEU A 47 16.28 16.80 -3.64
CA LEU A 47 14.89 16.66 -3.20
C LEU A 47 13.92 17.28 -4.21
N THR A 48 14.26 18.42 -4.83
CA THR A 48 13.46 18.99 -5.92
C THR A 48 13.37 18.03 -7.11
N LYS A 49 14.50 17.44 -7.52
CA LYS A 49 14.51 16.45 -8.61
C LYS A 49 13.72 15.19 -8.22
N CYS A 50 14.00 14.63 -7.04
CA CYS A 50 13.32 13.46 -6.50
C CYS A 50 11.80 13.68 -6.39
N GLY A 51 11.37 14.84 -5.91
CA GLY A 51 9.97 15.22 -5.82
C GLY A 51 9.27 15.34 -7.17
N ASN A 52 9.96 15.88 -8.18
CA ASN A 52 9.43 15.92 -9.55
C ASN A 52 9.30 14.52 -10.17
N GLU A 53 10.20 13.59 -9.85
CA GLU A 53 10.17 12.21 -10.33
C GLU A 53 9.15 11.33 -9.58
N ASN A 54 8.83 11.66 -8.32
CA ASN A 54 8.06 10.78 -7.42
C ASN A 54 6.81 11.45 -6.81
N GLY A 55 6.40 12.62 -7.29
CA GLY A 55 5.10 13.21 -6.94
C GLY A 55 5.04 13.92 -5.59
N PHE A 56 6.11 14.63 -5.17
CA PHE A 56 6.08 15.45 -3.95
C PHE A 56 6.74 16.83 -4.10
N GLU A 57 6.37 17.75 -3.21
CA GLU A 57 7.01 19.06 -3.06
C GLU A 57 7.50 19.24 -1.62
N VAL A 58 8.55 20.05 -1.47
CA VAL A 58 9.19 20.28 -0.17
C VAL A 58 9.09 21.75 0.19
N ASP A 59 8.41 22.04 1.31
CA ASP A 59 8.49 23.33 1.98
C ASP A 59 9.61 23.27 3.02
N TYR A 60 10.50 24.25 3.00
CA TYR A 60 11.64 24.31 3.93
C TYR A 60 11.38 25.33 5.03
N ILE A 61 11.63 24.93 6.28
CA ILE A 61 11.73 25.85 7.42
C ILE A 61 13.04 25.61 8.17
N THR A 62 13.60 26.68 8.72
CA THR A 62 14.88 26.66 9.47
C THR A 62 14.70 26.89 10.96
N ASN A 63 13.45 26.93 11.43
CA ASN A 63 13.09 26.98 12.83
C ASN A 63 11.67 26.45 13.02
N THR A 64 11.31 26.11 14.25
CA THR A 64 10.05 25.41 14.56
C THR A 64 8.93 26.35 15.02
N THR A 65 9.09 27.68 14.91
CA THR A 65 8.10 28.65 15.43
C THR A 65 6.73 28.53 14.75
N ALA A 66 6.68 28.13 13.48
CA ALA A 66 5.42 27.98 12.76
C ALA A 66 4.71 26.65 13.02
N ILE A 67 5.36 25.70 13.69
CA ILE A 67 4.82 24.34 13.89
C ILE A 67 3.70 24.38 14.92
N THR A 68 2.49 24.08 14.44
CA THR A 68 1.25 23.84 15.18
C THR A 68 0.53 22.66 14.53
N ASP A 69 -0.52 22.12 15.17
CA ASP A 69 -1.34 21.05 14.57
C ASP A 69 -1.89 21.44 13.20
N ALA A 70 -2.43 22.66 13.09
CA ALA A 70 -2.96 23.19 11.84
C ALA A 70 -1.87 23.38 10.77
N PHE A 71 -0.65 23.73 11.18
CA PHE A 71 0.48 23.85 10.26
C PHE A 71 0.89 22.49 9.72
N LEU A 72 1.03 21.48 10.59
CA LEU A 72 1.44 20.12 10.25
C LEU A 72 0.38 19.35 9.44
N ALA A 73 -0.91 19.63 9.63
CA ALA A 73 -2.00 19.02 8.86
C ALA A 73 -1.91 19.21 7.34
N ARG A 74 -1.04 20.11 6.87
CA ARG A 74 -0.79 20.38 5.44
C ARG A 74 0.29 19.48 4.82
N TYR A 75 0.92 18.62 5.62
CA TYR A 75 2.09 17.84 5.22
C TYR A 75 1.86 16.36 5.53
N GLN A 76 2.23 15.50 4.57
CA GLN A 76 2.20 14.04 4.70
C GLN A 76 3.49 13.50 5.33
N LEU A 77 4.56 14.29 5.32
CA LEU A 77 5.87 13.91 5.84
C LEU A 77 6.54 15.10 6.51
N VAL A 78 7.08 14.89 7.71
CA VAL A 78 8.10 15.77 8.30
C VAL A 78 9.47 15.14 8.06
N LEU A 79 10.29 15.83 7.28
CA LEU A 79 11.68 15.48 7.03
C LEU A 79 12.58 16.33 7.93
N GLN A 80 13.15 15.72 8.95
CA GLN A 80 14.12 16.38 9.84
C GLN A 80 15.50 16.27 9.19
N LEU A 81 15.79 17.25 8.31
CA LEU A 81 16.99 17.37 7.49
C LEU A 81 18.13 17.96 8.34
N ASP A 82 18.62 17.13 9.27
CA ASP A 82 19.66 17.39 10.27
C ASP A 82 19.33 18.48 11.30
N PHE A 83 18.06 18.87 11.42
CA PHE A 83 17.64 19.81 12.46
C PHE A 83 17.72 19.15 13.85
N VAL A 84 18.30 19.83 14.83
CA VAL A 84 18.46 19.29 16.20
C VAL A 84 17.12 19.09 16.95
N PRO A 85 17.00 18.08 17.84
CA PRO A 85 15.76 17.76 18.58
C PRO A 85 15.62 18.54 19.91
N TYR A 86 16.29 19.69 20.05
CA TYR A 86 16.24 20.56 21.23
C TYR A 86 16.04 22.02 20.84
N GLY A 87 15.64 22.86 21.80
CA GLY A 87 15.33 24.28 21.54
C GLY A 87 14.00 24.53 20.83
N TRP A 88 13.20 23.48 20.60
CA TRP A 88 11.84 23.62 20.04
C TRP A 88 10.92 24.27 21.07
N LYS A 89 9.99 25.10 20.60
CA LYS A 89 8.97 25.68 21.49
C LYS A 89 8.00 24.59 21.96
N PRO A 90 7.42 24.71 23.18
CA PRO A 90 6.48 23.72 23.70
C PRO A 90 5.31 23.39 22.76
N GLU A 91 4.79 24.38 22.03
CA GLU A 91 3.72 24.18 21.04
C GLU A 91 4.18 23.29 19.87
N ALA A 92 5.36 23.54 19.32
CA ALA A 92 5.95 22.73 18.26
C ALA A 92 6.24 21.29 18.73
N MET A 93 6.74 21.15 19.97
CA MET A 93 6.98 19.85 20.58
C MET A 93 5.69 19.04 20.73
N ALA A 94 4.62 19.68 21.22
CA ALA A 94 3.31 19.04 21.39
C ALA A 94 2.68 18.65 20.04
N ALA A 95 2.70 19.54 19.06
CA ALA A 95 2.15 19.28 17.72
C ALA A 95 2.92 18.15 17.00
N PHE A 96 4.26 18.15 17.09
CA PHE A 96 5.07 17.08 16.51
C PHE A 96 4.80 15.73 17.19
N LYS A 97 4.75 15.71 18.53
CA LYS A 97 4.40 14.51 19.28
C LYS A 97 3.05 13.94 18.86
N ALA A 98 2.00 14.76 18.80
CA ALA A 98 0.67 14.34 18.37
C ALA A 98 0.67 13.84 16.91
N TYR A 99 1.38 14.52 16.02
CA TYR A 99 1.52 14.11 14.62
C TYR A 99 2.10 12.69 14.48
N ILE A 100 3.07 12.33 15.32
CA ILE A 100 3.69 11.00 15.33
C ILE A 100 2.80 9.95 16.03
N GLU A 101 2.28 10.25 17.22
CA GLU A 101 1.49 9.31 18.03
C GLU A 101 0.13 8.99 17.39
N GLU A 102 -0.47 9.92 16.65
CA GLU A 102 -1.77 9.75 16.01
C GLU A 102 -1.69 9.33 14.53
N GLY A 103 -0.48 9.22 13.96
CA GLY A 103 -0.32 8.79 12.56
C GLY A 103 -0.87 9.78 11.54
N ARG A 104 -0.75 11.10 11.82
CA ARG A 104 -1.27 12.15 10.91
C ARG A 104 -0.45 12.29 9.62
N GLY A 105 0.73 11.69 9.58
CA GLY A 105 1.60 11.51 8.42
C GLY A 105 2.81 10.66 8.82
N GLY A 106 3.95 10.86 8.19
CA GLY A 106 5.20 10.17 8.53
C GLY A 106 6.35 11.09 8.94
N TRP A 107 7.46 10.47 9.33
CA TRP A 107 8.71 11.15 9.66
C TRP A 107 9.95 10.45 9.10
N VAL A 108 10.89 11.25 8.59
CA VAL A 108 12.26 10.79 8.29
C VAL A 108 13.21 11.72 9.03
N GLY A 109 14.06 11.17 9.90
CA GLY A 109 15.08 11.93 10.60
C GLY A 109 16.49 11.56 10.19
N LEU A 110 17.34 12.57 10.08
CA LEU A 110 18.74 12.40 9.70
C LEU A 110 19.67 12.80 10.85
N HIS A 111 20.78 12.06 10.97
CA HIS A 111 21.99 12.40 11.71
C HIS A 111 21.77 13.13 13.05
N HIS A 112 21.67 14.46 13.03
CA HIS A 112 21.42 15.32 14.18
C HIS A 112 20.12 15.05 14.94
N ALA A 113 19.14 14.36 14.34
CA ALA A 113 17.93 13.94 15.05
C ALA A 113 18.22 13.09 16.29
N THR A 114 19.41 12.48 16.41
CA THR A 114 19.85 11.73 17.59
C THR A 114 20.85 12.47 18.47
N LEU A 115 21.06 13.78 18.26
CA LEU A 115 21.82 14.64 19.17
C LEU A 115 20.99 14.93 20.44
N LEU A 116 20.72 13.86 21.19
CA LEU A 116 19.82 13.80 22.34
C LEU A 116 20.62 13.90 23.62
N GLY A 117 20.50 15.02 24.30
CA GLY A 117 21.24 15.32 25.52
C GLY A 117 20.96 16.73 26.01
N ASP A 118 21.76 17.16 26.97
CA ASP A 118 21.69 18.52 27.51
C ASP A 118 22.65 19.40 26.70
N PHE A 119 22.11 20.15 25.75
CA PHE A 119 22.88 20.92 24.76
C PHE A 119 22.39 22.36 24.70
N ASP A 120 23.31 23.31 24.53
CA ASP A 120 23.02 24.73 24.31
C ASP A 120 22.06 25.37 25.34
N GLY A 121 22.06 24.86 26.57
CA GLY A 121 21.18 25.32 27.65
C GLY A 121 19.76 24.73 27.62
N TYR A 122 19.49 23.80 26.71
CA TYR A 122 18.22 23.08 26.62
C TYR A 122 18.36 21.66 27.20
N PRO A 123 17.41 21.21 28.04
CA PRO A 123 17.41 19.85 28.56
C PRO A 123 17.03 18.86 27.46
N MET A 124 17.49 17.61 27.62
CA MET A 124 17.09 16.51 26.73
C MET A 124 15.57 16.33 26.73
N TRP A 125 14.97 16.23 25.55
CA TRP A 125 13.53 15.94 25.40
C TRP A 125 13.25 14.44 25.66
N PRO A 126 12.62 14.06 26.79
CA PRO A 126 12.52 12.63 27.16
C PRO A 126 11.68 11.81 26.18
N TRP A 127 10.59 12.39 25.66
CA TRP A 127 9.76 11.71 24.67
C TRP A 127 10.50 11.46 23.35
N PHE A 128 11.31 12.42 22.87
CA PHE A 128 12.08 12.21 21.64
C PHE A 128 13.17 11.15 21.85
N SER A 129 13.79 11.10 23.04
CA SER A 129 14.71 10.01 23.38
C SER A 129 14.02 8.64 23.35
N ASP A 130 12.84 8.49 23.96
CA ASP A 130 12.06 7.24 23.89
C ASP A 130 11.68 6.88 22.44
N PHE A 131 11.24 7.88 21.67
CA PHE A 131 10.93 7.74 20.25
C PHE A 131 12.13 7.20 19.45
N MET A 132 13.35 7.63 19.79
CA MET A 132 14.60 7.20 19.18
C MET A 132 15.20 5.90 19.76
N GLY A 133 14.45 5.16 20.58
CA GLY A 133 14.90 3.89 21.18
C GLY A 133 15.52 4.03 22.57
N SER A 134 15.20 5.11 23.28
CA SER A 134 15.67 5.44 24.63
C SER A 134 17.18 5.65 24.71
N ILE A 135 17.73 6.29 23.69
CA ILE A 135 19.16 6.61 23.57
C ILE A 135 19.48 8.03 24.05
N LYS A 136 20.68 8.21 24.60
CA LYS A 136 21.31 9.52 24.85
C LYS A 136 22.64 9.58 24.11
N PHE A 137 22.93 10.70 23.46
CA PHE A 137 24.23 10.97 22.85
C PHE A 137 25.33 10.85 23.91
N LYS A 138 26.41 10.15 23.57
CA LYS A 138 27.54 9.90 24.47
C LYS A 138 28.84 10.52 23.96
N ASN A 139 29.19 10.26 22.71
CA ASN A 139 30.44 10.74 22.10
C ASN A 139 30.37 10.60 20.57
N TYR A 140 31.42 11.02 19.87
CA TYR A 140 31.54 10.88 18.41
C TYR A 140 32.99 10.67 17.98
N ILE A 141 33.21 10.18 16.76
CA ILE A 141 34.54 10.17 16.13
C ILE A 141 34.80 11.57 15.54
N PRO A 142 35.76 12.37 16.07
CA PRO A 142 35.92 13.76 15.64
C PRO A 142 36.52 13.95 14.24
N LYS A 143 37.07 12.88 13.64
CA LYS A 143 37.51 12.86 12.26
C LYS A 143 36.53 12.04 11.45
N PHE A 144 36.17 12.50 10.25
CA PHE A 144 35.39 11.70 9.33
C PHE A 144 36.07 10.35 9.09
N SER A 145 35.30 9.27 9.27
CA SER A 145 35.76 7.91 9.03
C SER A 145 34.82 7.23 8.04
N SER A 146 35.36 6.37 7.19
CA SER A 146 34.53 5.44 6.45
C SER A 146 33.93 4.39 7.39
N GLY A 147 32.88 3.70 6.96
CA GLY A 147 32.31 2.55 7.64
C GLY A 147 31.42 1.73 6.70
N THR A 148 31.48 0.41 6.82
CA THR A 148 30.61 -0.50 6.07
C THR A 148 29.31 -0.67 6.84
N VAL A 149 28.20 -0.28 6.23
CA VAL A 149 26.84 -0.51 6.74
C VAL A 149 26.34 -1.84 6.20
N ARG A 150 25.81 -2.69 7.08
CA ARG A 150 25.21 -3.98 6.76
C ARG A 150 23.70 -3.89 6.93
N VAL A 151 22.95 -4.25 5.88
CA VAL A 151 21.49 -4.31 5.93
C VAL A 151 21.08 -5.57 6.69
N GLU A 152 20.23 -5.39 7.71
CA GLU A 152 19.70 -6.47 8.55
C GLU A 152 18.31 -6.93 8.09
N ASP A 153 17.48 -6.00 7.60
CA ASP A 153 16.16 -6.29 7.05
C ASP A 153 16.04 -5.82 5.59
N LYS A 154 16.34 -6.74 4.67
CA LYS A 154 16.24 -6.50 3.22
C LYS A 154 14.79 -6.50 2.71
N ALA A 155 13.84 -7.02 3.49
CA ALA A 155 12.42 -7.06 3.11
C ALA A 155 11.72 -5.73 3.37
N HIS A 156 12.23 -4.92 4.30
CA HIS A 156 11.66 -3.61 4.60
C HIS A 156 11.61 -2.70 3.35
N PRO A 157 10.49 -2.00 3.06
CA PRO A 157 10.37 -1.16 1.86
C PRO A 157 11.47 -0.09 1.70
N CYS A 158 11.97 0.47 2.81
CA CYS A 158 13.10 1.41 2.78
C CYS A 158 14.38 0.79 2.17
N MET A 159 14.57 -0.52 2.29
CA MET A 159 15.76 -1.25 1.83
C MET A 159 15.60 -1.83 0.42
N LYS A 160 14.48 -1.59 -0.25
CA LYS A 160 14.27 -2.04 -1.63
C LYS A 160 15.37 -1.49 -2.55
N ASP A 161 16.04 -2.39 -3.29
CA ASP A 161 17.16 -2.09 -4.19
C ASP A 161 18.40 -1.48 -3.51
N VAL A 162 18.45 -1.49 -2.17
CA VAL A 162 19.67 -1.18 -1.41
C VAL A 162 20.53 -2.46 -1.33
N PRO A 163 21.85 -2.38 -1.60
CA PRO A 163 22.74 -3.53 -1.47
C PRO A 163 22.75 -4.10 -0.05
N GLU A 164 23.04 -5.41 0.10
CA GLU A 164 23.15 -6.06 1.41
C GLU A 164 24.20 -5.42 2.33
N SER A 165 25.21 -4.79 1.74
CA SER A 165 26.13 -3.89 2.44
C SER A 165 26.60 -2.77 1.52
N PHE A 166 26.90 -1.62 2.09
CA PHE A 166 27.43 -0.46 1.37
C PHE A 166 28.42 0.31 2.25
N ILE A 167 29.35 1.03 1.62
CA ILE A 167 30.39 1.78 2.32
C ILE A 167 29.97 3.25 2.35
N ILE A 168 29.81 3.80 3.56
CA ILE A 168 29.79 5.25 3.73
C ILE A 168 31.23 5.70 3.85
N SER A 169 31.69 6.47 2.87
CA SER A 169 33.11 6.82 2.73
C SER A 169 33.59 7.83 3.78
N ARG A 170 32.70 8.70 4.25
CA ARG A 170 33.01 9.80 5.18
C ARG A 170 31.77 10.11 6.03
N GLU A 171 31.84 9.86 7.32
CA GLU A 171 30.78 10.23 8.27
C GLU A 171 31.35 10.52 9.67
N GLU A 172 30.64 11.33 10.45
CA GLU A 172 30.88 11.60 11.87
C GLU A 172 30.10 10.58 12.71
N TRP A 173 30.74 9.47 13.06
CA TRP A 173 30.06 8.41 13.79
C TRP A 173 29.83 8.79 15.25
N TYR A 174 28.62 9.23 15.58
CA TYR A 174 28.04 9.29 16.93
C TYR A 174 28.00 7.93 17.61
N THR A 175 28.07 7.96 18.93
CA THR A 175 27.87 6.81 19.81
C THR A 175 26.86 7.21 20.88
N TYR A 176 26.04 6.24 21.27
CA TYR A 176 25.00 6.44 22.27
C TYR A 176 25.36 5.73 23.57
N ASP A 177 24.65 6.04 24.65
CA ASP A 177 24.81 5.38 25.95
C ASP A 177 24.40 3.90 25.93
N ARG A 178 23.55 3.50 24.98
CA ARG A 178 23.08 2.12 24.75
C ARG A 178 22.65 1.90 23.30
N SER A 179 22.56 0.64 22.87
CA SER A 179 21.94 0.29 21.58
C SER A 179 20.42 0.50 21.63
N PRO A 180 19.80 1.12 20.60
CA PRO A 180 18.35 1.30 20.53
C PRO A 180 17.59 0.00 20.26
N ARG A 181 18.29 -1.06 19.83
CA ARG A 181 17.74 -2.32 19.27
C ARG A 181 16.63 -2.97 20.10
N ALA A 182 16.64 -2.82 21.42
CA ALA A 182 15.60 -3.37 22.28
C ALA A 182 14.22 -2.68 22.12
N ASN A 183 14.19 -1.45 21.59
CA ASN A 183 13.01 -0.58 21.55
C ASN A 183 12.59 -0.19 20.12
N VAL A 184 13.35 -0.62 19.10
CA VAL A 184 13.17 -0.25 17.69
C VAL A 184 13.41 -1.45 16.79
N HIS A 185 12.85 -1.42 15.59
CA HIS A 185 13.16 -2.39 14.54
C HIS A 185 14.36 -1.90 13.72
N VAL A 186 15.49 -2.60 13.83
CA VAL A 186 16.75 -2.22 13.18
C VAL A 186 16.75 -2.69 11.73
N LEU A 187 16.99 -1.74 10.82
CA LEU A 187 17.07 -2.02 9.38
C LEU A 187 18.51 -2.19 8.91
N ALA A 188 19.47 -1.51 9.54
CA ALA A 188 20.90 -1.65 9.25
C ALA A 188 21.78 -1.21 10.42
N SER A 189 22.96 -1.82 10.51
CA SER A 189 24.01 -1.49 11.48
C SER A 189 25.35 -1.25 10.81
N VAL A 190 26.19 -0.41 11.41
CA VAL A 190 27.55 -0.19 10.92
C VAL A 190 28.52 -1.18 11.55
N ASP A 191 29.42 -1.73 10.72
CA ASP A 191 30.50 -2.60 11.16
C ASP A 191 31.71 -1.75 11.57
N GLU A 192 31.81 -1.46 12.86
CA GLU A 192 32.85 -0.58 13.40
C GLU A 192 34.28 -1.13 13.24
N SER A 193 34.45 -2.41 12.89
CA SER A 193 35.76 -2.98 12.56
C SER A 193 36.29 -2.47 11.21
N THR A 194 35.41 -1.92 10.37
CA THR A 194 35.74 -1.40 9.04
C THR A 194 36.04 0.10 9.01
N TYR A 195 36.05 0.76 10.18
CA TYR A 195 36.39 2.18 10.25
C TYR A 195 37.81 2.43 9.76
N SER A 196 37.97 3.41 8.86
CA SER A 196 39.28 3.83 8.36
C SER A 196 40.11 4.54 9.42
N ASP A 197 39.46 5.14 10.42
CA ASP A 197 40.13 5.81 11.52
C ASP A 197 40.45 4.84 12.67
N SER A 198 41.61 5.07 13.32
CA SER A 198 42.08 4.28 14.46
C SER A 198 41.48 4.75 15.79
N SER A 199 40.40 5.55 15.78
CA SER A 199 39.73 6.01 17.01
C SER A 199 39.32 4.84 17.88
N ALA A 200 39.56 4.98 19.19
CA ALA A 200 39.08 4.05 20.21
C ALA A 200 37.58 4.23 20.52
N VAL A 201 36.93 5.28 19.98
CA VAL A 201 35.49 5.51 20.14
C VAL A 201 34.74 4.46 19.32
N ARG A 202 33.98 3.64 20.03
CA ARG A 202 33.23 2.48 19.55
C ARG A 202 31.97 2.32 20.41
N MET A 203 30.88 1.91 19.79
CA MET A 203 29.60 1.63 20.45
C MET A 203 29.39 0.14 20.70
N GLY A 204 30.00 -0.73 19.89
CA GLY A 204 29.74 -2.17 19.87
C GLY A 204 28.58 -2.49 18.93
N ASP A 205 27.41 -2.83 19.48
CA ASP A 205 26.19 -2.94 18.66
C ASP A 205 25.75 -1.54 18.23
N HIS A 206 25.90 -1.22 16.95
CA HIS A 206 25.73 0.12 16.42
C HIS A 206 24.71 0.17 15.26
N PRO A 207 23.40 0.09 15.57
CA PRO A 207 22.34 0.41 14.63
C PRO A 207 22.50 1.83 14.07
N VAL A 208 22.30 1.99 12.76
CA VAL A 208 22.41 3.26 12.04
C VAL A 208 21.20 3.58 11.18
N ILE A 209 20.31 2.60 10.96
CA ILE A 209 19.01 2.83 10.32
C ILE A 209 17.97 2.00 11.07
N TRP A 210 16.90 2.64 11.55
CA TRP A 210 15.83 1.94 12.28
C TRP A 210 14.49 2.66 12.21
N THR A 211 13.41 1.93 12.50
CA THR A 211 12.03 2.42 12.66
C THR A 211 11.52 2.10 14.07
N ASN A 212 10.66 2.96 14.62
CA ASN A 212 9.95 2.71 15.87
C ASN A 212 8.48 2.35 15.56
N GLU A 213 8.19 1.05 15.51
CA GLU A 213 6.87 0.51 15.18
C GLU A 213 5.82 0.71 16.29
N ARG A 214 6.20 1.24 17.46
CA ARG A 214 5.25 1.60 18.52
C ARG A 214 4.45 2.86 18.18
N MET A 215 4.91 3.65 17.21
CA MET A 215 4.25 4.88 16.79
C MET A 215 3.24 4.59 15.67
N ALA A 216 2.10 5.31 15.67
CA ALA A 216 1.12 5.18 14.61
C ALA A 216 1.65 5.75 13.27
N ALA A 217 2.44 6.82 13.32
CA ALA A 217 3.13 7.36 12.16
C ALA A 217 4.27 6.45 11.71
N ARG A 218 4.33 6.17 10.40
CA ARG A 218 5.52 5.57 9.79
C ARG A 218 6.72 6.49 10.00
N ASN A 219 7.80 5.94 10.53
CA ASN A 219 8.97 6.70 10.89
C ASN A 219 10.25 5.92 10.55
N VAL A 220 11.29 6.62 10.13
CA VAL A 220 12.61 6.02 9.95
C VAL A 220 13.69 7.03 10.27
N TYR A 221 14.66 6.60 11.06
CA TYR A 221 15.89 7.34 11.26
C TYR A 221 16.98 6.78 10.36
N ILE A 222 17.74 7.68 9.74
CA ILE A 222 18.92 7.39 8.94
C ILE A 222 20.08 8.17 9.56
N PHE A 223 21.10 7.46 10.00
CA PHE A 223 22.24 8.09 10.67
C PHE A 223 23.03 9.04 9.78
N MET A 224 23.15 8.71 8.50
CA MET A 224 23.95 9.49 7.57
C MET A 224 23.26 10.83 7.24
N GLY A 225 24.04 11.91 7.30
CA GLY A 225 23.53 13.27 7.04
C GLY A 225 24.56 14.38 7.17
N HIS A 226 25.83 14.10 7.49
CA HIS A 226 26.76 15.19 7.77
C HIS A 226 27.23 15.96 6.51
N GLY A 227 27.43 15.29 5.38
CA GLY A 227 28.15 15.88 4.25
C GLY A 227 27.54 15.69 2.86
N PRO A 228 27.72 16.66 1.95
CA PRO A 228 27.07 16.68 0.64
C PRO A 228 27.45 15.49 -0.27
N TRP A 229 28.61 14.87 -0.03
CA TRP A 229 29.08 13.68 -0.76
C TRP A 229 28.11 12.49 -0.68
N LEU A 230 27.23 12.45 0.33
CA LEU A 230 26.19 11.42 0.44
C LEU A 230 25.25 11.41 -0.78
N PHE A 231 25.03 12.55 -1.45
CA PHE A 231 24.20 12.61 -2.66
C PHE A 231 24.86 12.04 -3.93
N GLU A 232 26.15 11.71 -3.85
CA GLU A 232 26.87 10.95 -4.89
C GLU A 232 26.79 9.43 -4.64
N ASP A 233 26.41 9.01 -3.43
CA ASP A 233 26.27 7.61 -3.05
C ASP A 233 24.91 7.05 -3.47
N LYS A 234 24.94 6.00 -4.30
CA LYS A 234 23.73 5.37 -4.83
C LYS A 234 22.92 4.63 -3.76
N ALA A 235 23.57 4.01 -2.78
CA ALA A 235 22.88 3.30 -1.70
C ALA A 235 22.17 4.29 -0.79
N PHE A 236 22.83 5.38 -0.40
CA PHE A 236 22.22 6.46 0.37
C PHE A 236 21.03 7.09 -0.35
N THR A 237 21.20 7.52 -1.61
CA THR A 237 20.12 8.19 -2.36
C THR A 237 18.94 7.25 -2.64
N THR A 238 19.18 5.96 -2.85
CA THR A 238 18.13 4.95 -2.99
C THR A 238 17.35 4.78 -1.69
N LEU A 239 18.05 4.57 -0.56
CA LEU A 239 17.46 4.47 0.77
C LEU A 239 16.64 5.72 1.11
N PHE A 240 17.21 6.91 0.88
CA PHE A 240 16.58 8.17 1.27
C PHE A 240 15.29 8.43 0.48
N ARG A 241 15.28 8.16 -0.83
CA ARG A 241 14.06 8.19 -1.64
C ARG A 241 13.02 7.20 -1.11
N ASN A 242 13.42 5.95 -0.87
CA ASN A 242 12.49 4.92 -0.40
C ASN A 242 11.88 5.28 0.97
N ALA A 243 12.69 5.83 1.88
CA ALA A 243 12.25 6.31 3.19
C ALA A 243 11.18 7.40 3.09
N ILE A 244 11.39 8.40 2.23
CA ILE A 244 10.42 9.48 1.98
C ILE A 244 9.10 8.90 1.48
N LEU A 245 9.14 8.05 0.45
CA LEU A 245 7.92 7.50 -0.17
C LEU A 245 7.18 6.54 0.75
N TRP A 246 7.91 5.74 1.54
CA TRP A 246 7.31 4.81 2.48
C TRP A 246 6.66 5.54 3.66
N ALA A 247 7.35 6.53 4.24
CA ALA A 247 6.87 7.27 5.40
C ALA A 247 5.68 8.18 5.07
N ALA A 248 5.63 8.75 3.86
CA ALA A 248 4.54 9.64 3.44
C ALA A 248 3.19 8.94 3.22
N LYS A 249 3.13 7.60 3.14
CA LYS A 249 1.86 6.88 2.95
C LYS A 249 0.97 7.02 4.20
N LYS A 250 -0.20 7.64 4.02
CA LYS A 250 -1.19 7.85 5.09
C LYS A 250 -1.80 6.55 5.60
N PHE A 251 -2.07 5.61 4.69
CA PHE A 251 -2.67 4.34 5.02
C PHE A 251 -1.65 3.21 4.83
N GLY A 252 -1.75 2.19 5.66
CA GLY A 252 -0.86 1.01 5.64
C GLY A 252 -0.89 0.21 4.33
N TYR A 253 -1.79 0.54 3.41
CA TYR A 253 -2.10 -0.21 2.21
C TYR A 253 -1.27 0.23 1.00
N ASP A 254 -0.87 -0.75 0.19
CA ASP A 254 -0.18 -0.50 -1.09
C ASP A 254 -1.14 -0.26 -2.26
N GLY A 255 -2.42 -0.58 -2.08
CA GLY A 255 -3.43 -0.43 -3.10
C GLY A 255 -4.85 -0.56 -2.58
N VAL A 256 -5.80 -0.24 -3.45
CA VAL A 256 -7.23 -0.33 -3.21
C VAL A 256 -7.93 -0.98 -4.39
N GLU A 257 -8.87 -1.87 -4.09
CA GLU A 257 -9.88 -2.34 -5.05
C GLU A 257 -11.17 -1.55 -4.85
N ILE A 258 -11.77 -1.06 -5.94
CA ILE A 258 -13.03 -0.33 -5.86
C ILE A 258 -14.20 -1.27 -6.11
N ASP A 259 -15.06 -1.45 -5.11
CA ASP A 259 -16.32 -2.17 -5.28
C ASP A 259 -17.23 -1.48 -6.31
N GLY A 260 -17.53 -2.17 -7.41
CA GLY A 260 -18.20 -1.65 -8.62
C GLY A 260 -19.70 -1.40 -8.46
N LYS A 261 -20.19 -1.14 -7.25
CA LYS A 261 -21.60 -0.86 -6.95
C LYS A 261 -21.73 0.31 -5.99
N ARG A 262 -22.96 0.81 -5.83
CA ARG A 262 -23.25 1.89 -4.88
C ARG A 262 -23.10 1.37 -3.43
N PRO A 263 -22.59 2.21 -2.50
CA PRO A 263 -22.28 3.63 -2.66
C PRO A 263 -20.87 3.94 -3.19
N HIS A 264 -20.06 2.93 -3.50
CA HIS A 264 -18.67 3.07 -3.93
C HIS A 264 -18.57 3.40 -5.42
N GLY A 265 -18.15 2.46 -6.27
CA GLY A 265 -17.80 2.65 -7.68
C GLY A 265 -18.90 2.24 -8.66
N ASN A 266 -20.14 2.75 -8.53
CA ASN A 266 -21.14 2.44 -9.56
C ASN A 266 -20.86 3.23 -10.86
N PRO A 267 -20.71 2.59 -12.02
CA PRO A 267 -20.29 3.27 -13.24
C PRO A 267 -21.25 4.37 -13.71
N LEU A 268 -22.52 4.34 -13.27
CA LEU A 268 -23.49 5.41 -13.55
C LEU A 268 -23.19 6.71 -12.78
N ASP A 269 -22.49 6.64 -11.66
CA ASP A 269 -22.12 7.80 -10.82
C ASP A 269 -20.64 8.21 -11.01
N TRP A 270 -19.92 7.50 -11.90
CA TRP A 270 -18.48 7.61 -12.11
C TRP A 270 -18.15 7.93 -13.58
N PRO A 271 -18.39 9.19 -14.00
CA PRO A 271 -17.87 9.66 -15.28
C PRO A 271 -16.33 9.68 -15.26
N LYS A 272 -15.72 9.66 -16.44
CA LYS A 272 -14.26 9.65 -16.61
C LYS A 272 -13.53 10.69 -15.77
N ALA A 273 -14.01 11.93 -15.73
CA ALA A 273 -13.38 13.00 -14.97
C ALA A 273 -13.24 12.69 -13.47
N ARG A 274 -14.26 12.05 -12.88
CA ARG A 274 -14.26 11.63 -11.47
C ARG A 274 -13.31 10.45 -11.24
N CYS A 275 -13.25 9.50 -12.18
CA CYS A 275 -12.29 8.39 -12.12
C CYS A 275 -10.85 8.91 -12.11
N GLN A 276 -10.54 9.84 -13.02
CA GLN A 276 -9.23 10.47 -13.11
C GLN A 276 -8.90 11.33 -11.87
N GLU A 277 -9.91 11.94 -11.23
CA GLU A 277 -9.73 12.64 -9.96
C GLU A 277 -9.33 11.67 -8.84
N LEU A 278 -10.05 10.57 -8.68
CA LEU A 278 -9.70 9.54 -7.69
C LEU A 278 -8.31 8.94 -7.98
N GLN A 279 -8.00 8.66 -9.23
CA GLN A 279 -6.68 8.18 -9.63
C GLN A 279 -5.57 9.14 -9.20
N ARG A 280 -5.75 10.46 -9.41
CA ARG A 280 -4.78 11.47 -8.97
C ARG A 280 -4.60 11.50 -7.45
N LEU A 281 -5.71 11.40 -6.70
CA LEU A 281 -5.66 11.33 -5.23
C LEU A 281 -4.91 10.08 -4.76
N ALA A 282 -5.22 8.91 -5.32
CA ALA A 282 -4.59 7.66 -4.98
C ALA A 282 -3.08 7.67 -5.25
N VAL A 283 -2.65 8.21 -6.42
CA VAL A 283 -1.23 8.42 -6.75
C VAL A 283 -0.57 9.37 -5.74
N GLY A 284 -1.23 10.47 -5.37
CA GLY A 284 -0.72 11.42 -4.37
C GLY A 284 -0.51 10.79 -2.99
N ASP A 285 -1.37 9.83 -2.61
CA ASP A 285 -1.26 9.09 -1.35
C ASP A 285 -0.36 7.84 -1.44
N GLY A 286 0.21 7.55 -2.63
CA GLY A 286 1.06 6.37 -2.85
C GLY A 286 0.30 5.04 -2.82
N ILE A 287 -0.99 5.06 -3.18
CA ILE A 287 -1.91 3.92 -3.21
C ILE A 287 -2.27 3.61 -4.66
N GLU A 288 -2.02 2.38 -5.12
CA GLU A 288 -2.46 1.94 -6.45
C GLU A 288 -3.94 1.58 -6.46
N ILE A 289 -4.72 2.06 -7.43
CA ILE A 289 -6.04 1.49 -7.71
C ILE A 289 -5.82 0.25 -8.57
N HIS A 290 -5.62 -0.90 -7.93
CA HIS A 290 -5.17 -2.10 -8.64
C HIS A 290 -6.31 -2.84 -9.36
N GLY A 291 -7.56 -2.59 -8.97
CA GLY A 291 -8.71 -3.27 -9.53
C GLY A 291 -10.07 -2.63 -9.21
N VAL A 292 -11.09 -3.14 -9.90
CA VAL A 292 -12.51 -2.90 -9.64
C VAL A 292 -13.21 -4.24 -9.46
N ALA A 293 -14.21 -4.32 -8.59
CA ALA A 293 -14.96 -5.54 -8.31
C ALA A 293 -16.39 -5.52 -8.90
N ALA A 294 -16.71 -6.42 -9.83
CA ALA A 294 -18.03 -6.52 -10.44
C ALA A 294 -18.97 -7.44 -9.65
N ASN A 295 -20.16 -6.95 -9.32
CA ASN A 295 -21.19 -7.71 -8.62
C ASN A 295 -22.22 -8.28 -9.62
N ASN A 296 -21.77 -9.03 -10.63
CA ASN A 296 -22.58 -9.45 -11.78
C ASN A 296 -23.12 -10.89 -11.70
N ASP A 297 -24.20 -11.16 -12.44
CA ASP A 297 -24.82 -12.48 -12.60
C ASP A 297 -25.09 -12.81 -14.08
N PHE A 298 -24.37 -13.76 -14.66
CA PHE A 298 -24.56 -14.23 -16.04
C PHE A 298 -25.39 -15.51 -16.14
N SER A 299 -25.84 -16.08 -15.02
CA SER A 299 -26.46 -17.41 -14.99
C SER A 299 -27.97 -17.39 -15.25
N ASN A 300 -28.59 -16.21 -15.23
CA ASN A 300 -30.04 -16.09 -15.33
C ASN A 300 -30.58 -16.67 -16.66
N PRO A 301 -31.62 -17.51 -16.68
CA PRO A 301 -32.16 -18.09 -17.90
C PRO A 301 -32.86 -17.08 -18.81
N VAL A 302 -33.28 -15.92 -18.28
CA VAL A 302 -33.93 -14.85 -19.06
C VAL A 302 -32.85 -14.05 -19.82
N PRO A 303 -32.83 -14.07 -21.17
CA PRO A 303 -31.80 -13.38 -21.94
C PRO A 303 -31.67 -11.91 -21.61
N GLU A 304 -32.79 -11.18 -21.47
CA GLU A 304 -32.80 -9.76 -21.18
C GLU A 304 -32.14 -9.43 -19.83
N VAL A 305 -32.23 -10.33 -18.84
CA VAL A 305 -31.52 -10.16 -17.57
C VAL A 305 -30.01 -10.29 -17.80
N ARG A 306 -29.55 -11.28 -18.58
CA ARG A 306 -28.13 -11.42 -18.92
C ARG A 306 -27.60 -10.24 -19.73
N GLU A 307 -28.36 -9.73 -20.70
CA GLU A 307 -27.99 -8.56 -21.50
C GLU A 307 -27.75 -7.32 -20.62
N THR A 308 -28.57 -7.11 -19.58
CA THR A 308 -28.35 -6.01 -18.63
C THR A 308 -27.06 -6.17 -17.82
N GLN A 309 -26.67 -7.42 -17.52
CA GLN A 309 -25.47 -7.74 -16.77
C GLN A 309 -24.21 -7.57 -17.63
N ILE A 310 -24.28 -7.94 -18.91
CA ILE A 310 -23.23 -7.65 -19.90
C ILE A 310 -23.06 -6.14 -20.07
N CYS A 311 -24.15 -5.37 -20.18
CA CYS A 311 -24.09 -3.91 -20.25
C CYS A 311 -23.46 -3.29 -19.00
N PHE A 312 -23.82 -3.79 -17.82
CA PHE A 312 -23.25 -3.34 -16.55
C PHE A 312 -21.75 -3.63 -16.46
N VAL A 313 -21.32 -4.85 -16.80
CA VAL A 313 -19.90 -5.22 -16.84
C VAL A 313 -19.13 -4.41 -17.87
N ARG A 314 -19.71 -4.12 -19.05
CA ARG A 314 -19.09 -3.22 -20.04
C ARG A 314 -18.84 -1.82 -19.48
N GLU A 315 -19.79 -1.26 -18.75
CA GLU A 315 -19.61 0.04 -18.10
C GLU A 315 -18.58 0.00 -16.95
N LEU A 316 -18.48 -1.13 -16.25
CA LEU A 316 -17.42 -1.35 -15.27
C LEU A 316 -16.04 -1.49 -15.93
N ILE A 317 -15.93 -2.14 -17.09
CA ILE A 317 -14.70 -2.20 -17.88
C ILE A 317 -14.25 -0.78 -18.25
N ARG A 318 -15.18 0.06 -18.73
CA ARG A 318 -14.91 1.48 -18.98
C ARG A 318 -14.38 2.19 -17.75
N MET A 319 -15.09 2.07 -16.63
CA MET A 319 -14.69 2.71 -15.37
C MET A 319 -13.33 2.23 -14.88
N THR A 320 -13.03 0.93 -15.01
CA THR A 320 -11.74 0.31 -14.65
C THR A 320 -10.61 0.95 -15.45
N ALA A 321 -10.78 1.07 -16.78
CA ALA A 321 -9.82 1.75 -17.64
C ALA A 321 -9.67 3.24 -17.31
N ASP A 322 -10.78 3.95 -17.04
CA ASP A 322 -10.76 5.37 -16.67
C ASP A 322 -10.12 5.64 -15.30
N LEU A 323 -10.14 4.66 -14.38
CA LEU A 323 -9.40 4.67 -13.10
C LEU A 323 -7.91 4.36 -13.28
N GLY A 324 -7.51 3.85 -14.45
CA GLY A 324 -6.16 3.34 -14.71
C GLY A 324 -5.86 2.00 -14.03
N ALA A 325 -6.89 1.29 -13.56
CA ALA A 325 -6.75 -0.04 -13.00
C ALA A 325 -6.59 -1.06 -14.13
N LYS A 326 -5.83 -2.14 -13.88
CA LYS A 326 -5.57 -3.19 -14.88
C LYS A 326 -6.66 -4.25 -14.91
N HIS A 327 -7.31 -4.48 -13.78
CA HIS A 327 -8.14 -5.66 -13.59
C HIS A 327 -9.57 -5.32 -13.15
N LEU A 328 -10.52 -6.07 -13.69
CA LEU A 328 -11.91 -6.10 -13.23
C LEU A 328 -12.23 -7.51 -12.72
N ARG A 329 -12.44 -7.66 -11.42
CA ARG A 329 -12.88 -8.93 -10.84
C ARG A 329 -14.32 -9.20 -11.26
N VAL A 330 -14.62 -10.41 -11.72
CA VAL A 330 -15.96 -10.80 -12.17
C VAL A 330 -16.43 -12.08 -11.50
N PHE A 331 -17.74 -12.20 -11.37
CA PHE A 331 -18.44 -13.41 -10.96
C PHE A 331 -19.08 -14.09 -12.18
N LEU A 332 -19.42 -15.37 -12.06
CA LEU A 332 -20.38 -15.98 -12.99
C LEU A 332 -21.82 -15.76 -12.54
N ALA A 333 -22.07 -15.79 -11.24
CA ALA A 333 -23.43 -15.96 -10.71
C ALA A 333 -23.57 -15.34 -9.32
N TRP A 334 -23.42 -14.01 -9.22
CA TRP A 334 -23.61 -13.34 -7.95
C TRP A 334 -25.09 -13.06 -7.65
N TRP A 335 -25.67 -13.83 -6.74
CA TRP A 335 -27.09 -13.67 -6.37
C TRP A 335 -27.42 -12.33 -5.69
N GLY A 336 -26.43 -11.63 -5.13
CA GLY A 336 -26.60 -10.31 -4.54
C GLY A 336 -27.03 -10.30 -3.07
N ILE A 337 -27.44 -9.13 -2.58
CA ILE A 337 -27.93 -8.90 -1.21
C ILE A 337 -29.28 -8.20 -1.24
N THR A 338 -30.07 -8.39 -0.18
CA THR A 338 -31.23 -7.54 0.12
C THR A 338 -30.85 -6.52 1.19
N ARG A 339 -31.30 -5.27 1.02
CA ARG A 339 -31.03 -4.18 1.96
C ARG A 339 -32.30 -3.74 2.67
N HIS A 340 -32.22 -3.68 3.99
CA HIS A 340 -33.17 -3.03 4.90
C HIS A 340 -32.45 -1.84 5.56
N PRO A 341 -33.14 -0.77 6.02
CA PRO A 341 -32.49 0.40 6.62
C PRO A 341 -31.46 0.14 7.74
N LYS A 342 -31.52 -1.01 8.41
CA LYS A 342 -30.62 -1.39 9.51
C LYS A 342 -29.71 -2.59 9.21
N LEU A 343 -29.95 -3.32 8.11
CA LEU A 343 -29.33 -4.61 7.87
C LEU A 343 -29.25 -4.90 6.37
N ALA A 344 -28.20 -5.59 5.94
CA ALA A 344 -28.15 -6.24 4.64
C ALA A 344 -28.02 -7.76 4.86
N THR A 345 -28.74 -8.56 4.06
CA THR A 345 -28.82 -10.01 4.20
C THR A 345 -28.76 -10.72 2.84
N TYR A 346 -28.42 -12.01 2.86
CA TYR A 346 -28.44 -12.88 1.69
C TYR A 346 -29.74 -13.67 1.55
N ASP A 347 -30.48 -13.88 2.63
CA ASP A 347 -31.66 -14.77 2.76
C ASP A 347 -32.63 -14.75 1.56
N ILE A 348 -33.09 -13.57 1.15
CA ILE A 348 -34.04 -13.45 0.03
C ILE A 348 -33.35 -13.69 -1.32
N ALA A 349 -32.15 -13.13 -1.50
CA ALA A 349 -31.41 -13.22 -2.75
C ALA A 349 -30.97 -14.67 -3.04
N GLU A 350 -30.47 -15.36 -2.02
CA GLU A 350 -30.12 -16.78 -2.08
C GLU A 350 -31.35 -17.66 -2.36
N GLY A 351 -32.49 -17.34 -1.75
CA GLY A 351 -33.76 -18.06 -1.96
C GLY A 351 -34.29 -18.01 -3.41
N TYR A 352 -33.89 -17.03 -4.22
CA TYR A 352 -34.27 -16.98 -5.63
C TYR A 352 -33.54 -17.98 -6.51
N TRP A 353 -32.33 -18.38 -6.12
CA TRP A 353 -31.50 -19.29 -6.92
C TRP A 353 -32.24 -20.57 -7.35
N PRO A 354 -32.81 -21.38 -6.44
CA PRO A 354 -33.50 -22.62 -6.82
C PRO A 354 -34.77 -22.37 -7.64
N ILE A 355 -35.42 -21.22 -7.48
CA ILE A 355 -36.65 -20.87 -8.22
C ILE A 355 -36.33 -20.53 -9.68
N VAL A 356 -35.29 -19.72 -9.89
CA VAL A 356 -34.89 -19.24 -11.21
C VAL A 356 -34.21 -20.35 -12.02
N HIS A 357 -33.34 -21.14 -11.39
CA HIS A 357 -32.47 -22.09 -12.08
C HIS A 357 -32.94 -23.55 -12.04
N GLY A 358 -33.90 -23.91 -11.18
CA GLY A 358 -34.27 -25.31 -10.91
C GLY A 358 -34.85 -26.11 -12.07
N LYS A 359 -35.13 -25.48 -13.22
CA LYS A 359 -35.61 -26.12 -14.45
C LYS A 359 -34.53 -26.37 -15.50
N PHE A 360 -33.29 -25.98 -15.22
CA PHE A 360 -32.18 -25.99 -16.17
C PHE A 360 -31.03 -26.83 -15.62
N SER A 361 -30.29 -27.48 -16.51
CA SER A 361 -29.11 -28.26 -16.15
C SER A 361 -27.92 -27.34 -15.80
N GLU A 362 -26.97 -27.85 -15.00
CA GLU A 362 -25.73 -27.11 -14.69
C GLU A 362 -24.98 -26.70 -15.97
N GLU A 363 -25.00 -27.54 -17.01
CA GLU A 363 -24.33 -27.26 -18.29
C GLU A 363 -25.04 -26.18 -19.14
N GLU A 364 -26.37 -26.09 -19.11
CA GLU A 364 -27.09 -24.97 -19.74
C GLU A 364 -26.73 -23.65 -19.08
N ILE A 365 -26.72 -23.63 -17.75
CA ILE A 365 -26.36 -22.45 -16.96
C ILE A 365 -24.90 -22.06 -17.20
N TRP A 366 -23.99 -23.05 -17.21
CA TRP A 366 -22.59 -22.87 -17.57
C TRP A 366 -22.42 -22.27 -18.97
N GLY A 367 -23.20 -22.74 -19.94
CA GLY A 367 -23.20 -22.24 -21.31
C GLY A 367 -23.50 -20.74 -21.38
N TRP A 368 -24.54 -20.27 -20.68
CA TRP A 368 -24.89 -18.84 -20.66
C TRP A 368 -23.83 -17.97 -20.00
N CYS A 369 -23.25 -18.46 -18.89
CA CYS A 369 -22.13 -17.81 -18.23
C CYS A 369 -20.93 -17.67 -19.17
N ARG A 370 -20.58 -18.74 -19.89
CA ARG A 370 -19.47 -18.76 -20.86
C ARG A 370 -19.71 -17.77 -22.00
N GLU A 371 -20.89 -17.78 -22.61
CA GLU A 371 -21.23 -16.88 -23.73
C GLU A 371 -21.12 -15.41 -23.31
N SER A 372 -21.69 -15.07 -22.14
CA SER A 372 -21.62 -13.71 -21.59
C SER A 372 -20.17 -13.28 -21.30
N LEU A 373 -19.36 -14.21 -20.78
CA LEU A 373 -17.96 -13.94 -20.42
C LEU A 373 -17.06 -13.81 -21.65
N ILE A 374 -17.30 -14.57 -22.73
CA ILE A 374 -16.62 -14.39 -24.03
C ILE A 374 -16.82 -12.95 -24.52
N GLU A 375 -18.07 -12.47 -24.49
CA GLU A 375 -18.38 -11.11 -24.94
C GLU A 375 -17.73 -10.04 -24.05
N CYS A 376 -17.83 -10.20 -22.73
CA CYS A 376 -17.20 -9.27 -21.78
C CYS A 376 -15.67 -9.26 -21.91
N ALA A 377 -15.02 -10.41 -22.13
CA ALA A 377 -13.58 -10.49 -22.33
C ALA A 377 -13.12 -9.78 -23.61
N ARG A 378 -13.96 -9.77 -24.67
CA ARG A 378 -13.70 -8.96 -25.86
C ARG A 378 -13.74 -7.47 -25.54
N TYR A 379 -14.77 -7.00 -24.84
CA TYR A 379 -14.86 -5.59 -24.42
C TYR A 379 -13.68 -5.17 -23.53
N ALA A 380 -13.24 -6.06 -22.64
CA ALA A 380 -12.09 -5.83 -21.78
C ALA A 380 -10.82 -5.61 -22.61
N GLY A 381 -10.59 -6.45 -23.62
CA GLY A 381 -9.47 -6.32 -24.54
C GLY A 381 -9.46 -5.01 -25.34
N GLU A 382 -10.61 -4.55 -25.80
CA GLU A 382 -10.76 -3.27 -26.51
C GLU A 382 -10.35 -2.07 -25.64
N MET A 383 -10.41 -2.20 -24.31
CA MET A 383 -10.09 -1.16 -23.34
C MET A 383 -8.77 -1.39 -22.59
N GLY A 384 -8.03 -2.46 -22.93
CA GLY A 384 -6.78 -2.81 -22.23
C GLY A 384 -6.97 -3.26 -20.79
N VAL A 385 -8.16 -3.76 -20.45
CA VAL A 385 -8.49 -4.33 -19.14
C VAL A 385 -8.43 -5.86 -19.21
N THR A 386 -8.04 -6.48 -18.11
CA THR A 386 -8.12 -7.94 -17.94
C THR A 386 -9.22 -8.28 -16.94
N LEU A 387 -10.12 -9.18 -17.30
CA LEU A 387 -11.09 -9.74 -16.36
C LEU A 387 -10.42 -10.78 -15.46
N ALA A 388 -10.71 -10.76 -14.17
CA ALA A 388 -10.23 -11.76 -13.20
C ALA A 388 -11.43 -12.56 -12.66
N LEU A 389 -11.54 -13.82 -13.06
CA LEU A 389 -12.64 -14.68 -12.66
C LEU A 389 -12.40 -15.27 -11.26
N GLN A 390 -13.30 -14.98 -10.33
CA GLN A 390 -13.21 -15.49 -8.95
C GLN A 390 -13.80 -16.89 -8.80
N ASN A 391 -13.23 -17.72 -7.92
CA ASN A 391 -13.75 -19.05 -7.54
C ASN A 391 -15.01 -19.00 -6.65
N HIS A 392 -16.05 -18.32 -7.12
CA HIS A 392 -17.24 -18.04 -6.33
C HIS A 392 -18.43 -18.96 -6.71
N LYS A 393 -19.09 -19.48 -5.67
CA LYS A 393 -20.33 -20.26 -5.75
C LYS A 393 -21.48 -19.43 -6.34
N PRO A 394 -22.56 -20.05 -6.85
CA PRO A 394 -22.85 -21.48 -6.86
C PRO A 394 -22.29 -22.24 -8.07
N ILE A 395 -21.88 -21.55 -9.12
CA ILE A 395 -21.45 -22.20 -10.36
C ILE A 395 -20.01 -22.71 -10.26
N ILE A 396 -19.10 -21.90 -9.70
CA ILE A 396 -17.71 -22.29 -9.52
C ILE A 396 -17.53 -22.84 -8.11
N LYS A 397 -17.15 -24.11 -8.01
CA LYS A 397 -17.01 -24.81 -6.73
C LYS A 397 -15.57 -24.78 -6.21
N ASP A 398 -14.60 -24.70 -7.11
CA ASP A 398 -13.16 -24.68 -6.80
C ASP A 398 -12.33 -24.10 -7.97
N HIS A 399 -11.00 -24.26 -7.87
CA HIS A 399 -10.05 -23.82 -8.89
C HIS A 399 -10.14 -24.61 -10.21
N HIS A 400 -10.60 -25.86 -10.22
CA HIS A 400 -10.76 -26.63 -11.45
C HIS A 400 -11.87 -26.04 -12.33
N ASP A 401 -12.97 -25.63 -11.72
CA ASP A 401 -14.08 -24.95 -12.41
C ASP A 401 -13.62 -23.59 -12.97
N VAL A 402 -12.90 -22.77 -12.20
CA VAL A 402 -12.33 -21.51 -12.72
C VAL A 402 -11.48 -21.78 -13.96
N LEU A 403 -10.57 -22.75 -13.87
CA LEU A 403 -9.66 -23.10 -14.96
C LEU A 403 -10.40 -23.69 -16.16
N ARG A 404 -11.47 -24.46 -15.95
CA ARG A 404 -12.35 -24.94 -17.02
C ARG A 404 -12.96 -23.75 -17.76
N MET A 405 -13.57 -22.80 -17.04
CA MET A 405 -14.21 -21.64 -17.66
C MET A 405 -13.20 -20.76 -18.42
N VAL A 406 -12.05 -20.46 -17.81
CA VAL A 406 -10.98 -19.68 -18.46
C VAL A 406 -10.49 -20.34 -19.76
N ARG A 407 -10.29 -21.67 -19.75
CA ARG A 407 -9.90 -22.42 -20.95
C ARG A 407 -10.98 -22.41 -22.03
N GLU A 408 -12.25 -22.58 -21.65
CA GLU A 408 -13.37 -22.61 -22.60
C GLU A 408 -13.64 -21.23 -23.22
N VAL A 409 -13.49 -20.14 -22.46
CA VAL A 409 -13.59 -18.77 -22.99
C VAL A 409 -12.40 -18.44 -23.90
N SER A 410 -11.21 -18.95 -23.58
CA SER A 410 -10.01 -18.87 -24.42
C SER A 410 -9.64 -17.44 -24.85
N SER A 411 -9.67 -16.49 -23.90
CA SER A 411 -9.31 -15.09 -24.14
C SER A 411 -8.05 -14.70 -23.36
N PRO A 412 -7.10 -13.95 -23.97
CA PRO A 412 -5.96 -13.40 -23.24
C PRO A 412 -6.36 -12.30 -22.24
N HIS A 413 -7.59 -11.80 -22.30
CA HIS A 413 -8.15 -10.79 -21.40
C HIS A 413 -9.03 -11.40 -20.30
N LEU A 414 -8.87 -12.69 -20.04
CA LEU A 414 -9.51 -13.39 -18.92
C LEU A 414 -8.44 -14.19 -18.14
N GLN A 415 -8.31 -13.88 -16.87
CA GLN A 415 -7.36 -14.48 -15.93
C GLN A 415 -8.08 -14.88 -14.62
N VAL A 416 -7.32 -15.29 -13.60
CA VAL A 416 -7.84 -15.93 -12.39
C VAL A 416 -7.71 -15.04 -11.16
N CYS A 417 -8.79 -15.02 -10.37
CA CYS A 417 -8.82 -14.53 -9.00
C CYS A 417 -9.09 -15.71 -8.05
N LEU A 418 -8.05 -16.48 -7.69
CA LEU A 418 -8.21 -17.57 -6.73
C LEU A 418 -8.22 -17.01 -5.31
N ASP A 419 -9.31 -17.26 -4.58
CA ASP A 419 -9.50 -16.84 -3.19
C ASP A 419 -9.54 -18.04 -2.25
N ALA A 420 -8.64 -18.02 -1.26
CA ALA A 420 -8.51 -19.07 -0.26
C ALA A 420 -9.79 -19.30 0.57
N PRO A 421 -10.57 -18.27 0.99
CA PRO A 421 -11.78 -18.48 1.80
C PRO A 421 -12.84 -19.32 1.09
N LEU A 422 -12.89 -19.22 -0.24
CA LEU A 422 -13.88 -19.90 -1.07
C LEU A 422 -13.46 -21.33 -1.43
N MET A 423 -12.24 -21.74 -1.09
CA MET A 423 -11.78 -23.11 -1.31
C MET A 423 -12.50 -24.11 -0.39
N PRO A 424 -12.98 -25.25 -0.92
CA PRO A 424 -13.66 -26.27 -0.13
C PRO A 424 -12.68 -27.01 0.80
N ASP A 425 -11.50 -27.37 0.27
CA ASP A 425 -10.39 -27.93 1.05
C ASP A 425 -9.37 -26.82 1.30
N LYS A 426 -9.16 -26.49 2.58
CA LYS A 426 -8.23 -25.46 3.04
C LYS A 426 -6.92 -26.03 3.59
N SER A 427 -6.64 -27.30 3.34
CA SER A 427 -5.37 -27.92 3.70
C SER A 427 -4.19 -27.32 2.92
N ALA A 428 -3.00 -27.35 3.52
CA ALA A 428 -1.78 -26.87 2.87
C ALA A 428 -1.52 -27.53 1.50
N ALA A 429 -1.84 -28.83 1.38
CA ALA A 429 -1.67 -29.58 0.14
C ALA A 429 -2.63 -29.08 -0.95
N ALA A 430 -3.91 -28.89 -0.62
CA ALA A 430 -4.91 -28.37 -1.55
C ALA A 430 -4.62 -26.93 -1.98
N MET A 431 -4.19 -26.07 -1.05
CA MET A 431 -3.79 -24.69 -1.36
C MET A 431 -2.61 -24.63 -2.32
N ARG A 432 -1.60 -25.48 -2.09
CA ARG A 432 -0.44 -25.58 -2.99
C ARG A 432 -0.82 -26.14 -4.36
N ASP A 433 -1.63 -27.19 -4.41
CA ASP A 433 -2.12 -27.77 -5.68
C ASP A 433 -2.90 -26.73 -6.50
N ALA A 434 -3.85 -26.04 -5.87
CA ALA A 434 -4.63 -24.99 -6.51
C ALA A 434 -3.74 -23.84 -7.02
N ALA A 435 -2.77 -23.39 -6.23
CA ALA A 435 -1.82 -22.36 -6.64
C ALA A 435 -0.98 -22.78 -7.86
N LEU A 436 -0.43 -24.00 -7.84
CA LEU A 436 0.34 -24.54 -8.97
C LEU A 436 -0.53 -24.68 -10.24
N ALA A 437 -1.79 -25.07 -10.09
CA ALA A 437 -2.72 -25.23 -11.20
C ALA A 437 -3.08 -23.89 -11.85
N VAL A 438 -3.28 -22.81 -11.06
CA VAL A 438 -3.54 -21.47 -11.60
C VAL A 438 -2.27 -20.80 -12.14
N GLY A 439 -1.13 -21.02 -11.49
CA GLY A 439 0.18 -20.53 -11.92
C GLY A 439 0.16 -19.03 -12.28
N SER A 440 0.75 -18.69 -13.43
CA SER A 440 0.84 -17.30 -13.90
C SER A 440 -0.50 -16.67 -14.33
N MET A 441 -1.61 -17.43 -14.31
CA MET A 441 -2.94 -16.85 -14.56
C MET A 441 -3.49 -16.13 -13.33
N GLN A 442 -2.91 -16.35 -12.15
CA GLN A 442 -3.31 -15.66 -10.93
C GLN A 442 -2.90 -14.18 -10.98
N VAL A 443 -3.86 -13.25 -10.89
CA VAL A 443 -3.60 -11.80 -11.01
C VAL A 443 -4.04 -10.97 -9.81
N MET A 444 -4.98 -11.48 -9.02
CA MET A 444 -5.47 -10.85 -7.79
C MET A 444 -6.05 -11.91 -6.86
N SER A 445 -6.07 -11.66 -5.56
CA SER A 445 -6.73 -12.53 -4.59
C SER A 445 -7.37 -11.68 -3.49
N HIS A 446 -8.20 -12.30 -2.67
CA HIS A 446 -8.78 -11.69 -1.49
C HIS A 446 -8.45 -12.47 -0.22
N PHE A 447 -8.39 -11.74 0.88
CA PHE A 447 -8.42 -12.27 2.23
C PHE A 447 -9.51 -11.56 3.02
N GLY A 448 -10.02 -12.22 4.05
CA GLY A 448 -11.10 -11.77 4.90
C GLY A 448 -11.05 -12.48 6.25
N GLY A 449 -12.12 -12.33 7.02
CA GLY A 449 -12.19 -12.75 8.40
C GLY A 449 -11.90 -11.61 9.38
N GLU A 450 -12.17 -11.84 10.65
CA GLU A 450 -11.92 -10.88 11.73
C GLU A 450 -10.58 -11.18 12.38
N PHE A 451 -9.74 -10.16 12.51
CA PHE A 451 -8.41 -10.28 13.10
C PHE A 451 -8.30 -9.43 14.36
N GLU A 452 -7.80 -10.02 15.44
CA GLU A 452 -7.52 -9.34 16.70
C GLU A 452 -6.05 -9.47 17.05
N ARG A 453 -5.45 -8.37 17.52
CA ARG A 453 -4.10 -8.39 18.10
C ARG A 453 -4.21 -8.55 19.61
N ASN A 454 -3.70 -9.67 20.10
CA ASN A 454 -3.64 -10.00 21.51
C ASN A 454 -2.62 -9.13 22.27
N ALA A 455 -2.73 -9.09 23.60
CA ALA A 455 -1.85 -8.30 24.46
C ALA A 455 -0.36 -8.70 24.38
N ASP A 456 -0.07 -9.93 23.93
CA ASP A 456 1.28 -10.44 23.68
C ASP A 456 1.81 -10.06 22.28
N GLY A 457 1.02 -9.34 21.48
CA GLY A 457 1.35 -8.91 20.13
C GLY A 457 0.96 -9.90 19.03
N ASN A 458 0.53 -11.13 19.37
CA ASN A 458 0.12 -12.13 18.39
C ASN A 458 -1.22 -11.76 17.72
N ILE A 459 -1.40 -12.13 16.46
CA ILE A 459 -2.65 -11.90 15.72
C ILE A 459 -3.42 -13.22 15.65
N THR A 460 -4.71 -13.19 15.99
CA THR A 460 -5.65 -14.30 15.80
C THR A 460 -6.71 -13.92 14.78
N GLY A 461 -6.97 -14.79 13.81
CA GLY A 461 -7.95 -14.59 12.74
C GLY A 461 -9.05 -15.65 12.77
N VAL A 462 -10.30 -15.21 12.61
CA VAL A 462 -11.48 -16.10 12.57
C VAL A 462 -12.43 -15.72 11.44
N ASP A 463 -13.05 -16.73 10.82
CA ASP A 463 -14.14 -16.51 9.87
C ASP A 463 -15.48 -16.44 10.61
N ARG A 464 -16.32 -15.45 10.27
CA ARG A 464 -17.69 -15.36 10.77
C ARG A 464 -18.72 -15.41 9.66
N ILE A 465 -19.78 -16.16 9.92
CA ILE A 465 -21.01 -16.16 9.10
C ILE A 465 -22.16 -15.88 10.07
N ASP A 466 -22.90 -14.79 9.82
CA ASP A 466 -24.01 -14.34 10.66
C ASP A 466 -23.69 -14.28 12.17
N GLY A 467 -22.48 -13.81 12.49
CA GLY A 467 -21.99 -13.63 13.87
C GLY A 467 -21.40 -14.89 14.51
N VAL A 468 -21.51 -16.05 13.86
CA VAL A 468 -20.98 -17.33 14.37
C VAL A 468 -19.57 -17.57 13.83
N VAL A 469 -18.63 -17.92 14.71
CA VAL A 469 -17.28 -18.34 14.30
C VAL A 469 -17.36 -19.69 13.59
N THR A 470 -16.83 -19.74 12.37
CA THR A 470 -16.89 -20.92 11.50
C THR A 470 -15.53 -21.57 11.27
N GLY A 471 -14.43 -20.87 11.54
CA GLY A 471 -13.08 -21.40 11.38
C GLY A 471 -11.99 -20.44 11.85
N GLU A 472 -10.79 -20.99 12.05
CA GLU A 472 -9.54 -20.24 12.24
C GLU A 472 -8.93 -19.94 10.87
N THR A 473 -8.34 -18.75 10.70
CA THR A 473 -7.90 -18.29 9.37
C THR A 473 -6.40 -18.23 9.15
N ASN A 474 -5.59 -18.06 10.19
CA ASN A 474 -4.16 -17.81 10.04
C ASN A 474 -3.44 -18.97 9.37
N GLN A 475 -3.81 -20.23 9.70
CA GLN A 475 -3.15 -21.39 9.15
C GLN A 475 -3.30 -21.44 7.62
N TYR A 476 -4.54 -21.37 7.11
CA TYR A 476 -4.77 -21.53 5.68
C TYR A 476 -4.29 -20.30 4.89
N TYR A 477 -4.38 -19.09 5.44
CA TYR A 477 -3.81 -17.91 4.78
C TYR A 477 -2.29 -17.96 4.70
N ARG A 478 -1.62 -18.45 5.74
CA ARG A 478 -0.16 -18.64 5.72
C ARG A 478 0.25 -19.65 4.66
N ASP A 479 -0.47 -20.77 4.58
CA ASP A 479 -0.18 -21.82 3.60
C ASP A 479 -0.48 -21.33 2.16
N PHE A 480 -1.56 -20.57 1.98
CA PHE A 480 -1.90 -19.91 0.72
C PHE A 480 -0.85 -18.87 0.29
N ALA A 481 -0.41 -17.99 1.20
CA ALA A 481 0.63 -16.99 0.91
C ALA A 481 1.95 -17.65 0.51
N ARG A 482 2.32 -18.77 1.16
CA ARG A 482 3.49 -19.56 0.78
C ARG A 482 3.34 -20.16 -0.62
N ALA A 483 2.17 -20.72 -0.94
CA ALA A 483 1.89 -21.29 -2.25
C ALA A 483 1.89 -20.22 -3.36
N MET A 484 1.35 -19.04 -3.09
CA MET A 484 1.41 -17.89 -4.00
C MET A 484 2.85 -17.43 -4.25
N HIS A 485 3.66 -17.36 -3.19
CA HIS A 485 5.09 -17.05 -3.33
C HIS A 485 5.83 -18.08 -4.19
N GLU A 486 5.52 -19.37 -4.04
CA GLU A 486 6.13 -20.47 -4.81
C GLU A 486 5.90 -20.33 -6.33
N ILE A 487 4.72 -19.87 -6.75
CA ILE A 487 4.42 -19.62 -8.17
C ILE A 487 4.91 -18.26 -8.68
N GLY A 488 5.62 -17.49 -7.84
CA GLY A 488 6.12 -16.16 -8.19
C GLY A 488 5.04 -15.08 -8.24
N TYR A 489 3.90 -15.29 -7.59
CA TYR A 489 2.84 -14.29 -7.53
C TYR A 489 3.31 -13.04 -6.77
N ASN A 490 3.10 -11.88 -7.39
CA ASN A 490 3.47 -10.57 -6.85
C ASN A 490 2.32 -9.55 -6.95
N GLY A 491 1.09 -10.02 -7.17
CA GLY A 491 -0.11 -9.20 -7.21
C GLY A 491 -0.69 -8.90 -5.82
N TYR A 492 -1.82 -8.22 -5.81
CA TYR A 492 -2.49 -7.80 -4.57
C TYR A 492 -3.29 -8.94 -3.91
N ILE A 493 -3.29 -8.97 -2.57
CA ILE A 493 -4.26 -9.75 -1.78
C ILE A 493 -5.09 -8.74 -1.01
N SER A 494 -6.33 -8.53 -1.44
CA SER A 494 -7.18 -7.43 -0.97
C SER A 494 -8.07 -7.87 0.19
N TYR A 495 -8.19 -7.02 1.20
CA TYR A 495 -9.08 -7.30 2.31
C TYR A 495 -10.54 -7.11 1.87
N GLU A 496 -11.31 -8.21 1.84
CA GLU A 496 -12.72 -8.23 1.50
C GLU A 496 -13.52 -8.75 2.70
N LEU A 497 -14.59 -8.04 3.07
CA LEU A 497 -15.50 -8.47 4.12
C LEU A 497 -16.95 -8.41 3.63
N CYS A 498 -17.61 -9.56 3.64
CA CYS A 498 -18.96 -9.75 3.11
C CYS A 498 -20.04 -9.96 4.21
N HIS A 499 -19.72 -9.66 5.47
CA HIS A 499 -20.66 -9.68 6.61
C HIS A 499 -20.67 -8.32 7.34
N GLN A 500 -21.61 -8.14 8.27
CA GLN A 500 -21.65 -6.92 9.07
C GLN A 500 -20.38 -6.77 9.90
N LEU A 501 -19.73 -5.61 9.81
CA LEU A 501 -18.70 -5.23 10.77
C LEU A 501 -19.34 -5.10 12.16
N PRO A 502 -18.65 -5.49 13.24
CA PRO A 502 -19.05 -5.08 14.57
C PRO A 502 -19.17 -3.55 14.60
N VAL A 503 -20.27 -3.06 15.18
CA VAL A 503 -20.41 -1.62 15.43
C VAL A 503 -19.35 -1.26 16.45
N VAL A 504 -18.30 -0.55 16.02
CA VAL A 504 -17.23 -0.05 16.87
C VAL A 504 -17.67 1.24 17.54
#